data_AF-A0A815QZM7-F1
#
_entry.id   AF-A0A815QZM7-F1
#
_cell.length_a   1.000
_cell.length_b   1.000
_cell.length_c   1.000
_cell.angle_alpha   90.00
_cell.angle_beta   90.00
_cell.angle_gamma   90.00
#
_symmetry.space_group_name_H-M   'P 1'
#
loop_
_entity.id
_entity.type
_entity.pdbx_description
1 polymer ?
#
loop_
_entity_poly.entity_id
_entity_poly.type
_entity_poly.pdbx_seq_one_letter_code
_entity_poly.pdbx_strand_id
1 'polypeptide(L)'
;MSSFTRVVTRPPVDFDNPSRFTTHDYQVLTGLSLEQFNDLCNCIPKSSLYNTSNRTSRMAIGALLMKLRLALSHETLAVLLGLSDRKTVSNVLQSARVALMKHFVLQHLGFEHISRRTLIDQRTRPLAKILLADNNNDKAILVLDSTYIYASTHHFFST
;
A
#
# COMPACT_ATOMS: atom_id res chain seq x y z
N MET A 1 -8.43 41.84 31.24
CA MET A 1 -9.14 40.78 30.50
C MET A 1 -8.47 40.65 29.15
N SER A 2 -7.64 39.61 28.97
CA SER A 2 -7.10 39.26 27.65
C SER A 2 -7.26 37.76 27.51
N SER A 3 -8.28 37.35 26.76
CA SER A 3 -8.58 35.95 26.51
C SER A 3 -7.55 35.44 25.51
N PHE A 4 -6.55 34.71 25.99
CA PHE A 4 -5.67 33.91 25.13
C PHE A 4 -6.55 32.87 24.42
N THR A 5 -6.81 33.09 23.14
CA THR A 5 -7.38 32.07 22.26
C THR A 5 -6.38 30.93 22.18
N ARG A 6 -6.64 29.88 22.96
CA ARG A 6 -5.88 28.64 22.94
C ARG A 6 -5.99 28.08 21.52
N VAL A 7 -4.93 28.23 20.72
CA VAL A 7 -4.79 27.50 19.46
C VAL A 7 -4.84 26.03 19.86
N VAL A 8 -5.99 25.39 19.62
CA VAL A 8 -6.11 23.94 19.77
C VAL A 8 -5.27 23.37 18.64
N THR A 9 -3.99 23.14 18.91
CA THR A 9 -3.13 22.30 18.08
C THR A 9 -3.80 20.93 18.08
N ARG A 10 -4.57 20.64 17.03
CA ARG A 10 -4.98 19.25 16.79
C ARG A 10 -3.69 18.45 16.76
N PRO A 11 -3.53 17.45 17.64
CA PRO A 11 -2.32 16.66 17.63
C PRO A 11 -2.18 16.03 16.24
N PRO A 12 -0.94 15.88 15.75
CA PRO A 12 -0.71 15.25 14.46
C PRO A 12 -1.40 13.89 14.42
N VAL A 13 -1.84 13.52 13.22
CA VAL A 13 -2.39 12.20 12.91
C VAL A 13 -1.38 11.17 13.40
N ASP A 14 -1.82 10.31 14.32
CA ASP A 14 -0.97 9.38 15.04
C ASP A 14 -1.49 7.95 14.87
N PHE A 15 -0.88 7.22 13.95
CA PHE A 15 -1.23 5.83 13.67
C PHE A 15 -0.66 4.82 14.68
N ASP A 16 0.16 5.26 15.64
CA ASP A 16 0.73 4.42 16.70
C ASP A 16 -0.19 4.29 17.90
N ASN A 17 -1.07 5.27 18.11
CA ASN A 17 -2.09 5.20 19.15
C ASN A 17 -3.45 4.80 18.57
N PRO A 18 -3.81 3.50 18.58
CA PRO A 18 -5.08 3.03 18.02
C PRO A 18 -6.31 3.60 18.74
N SER A 19 -6.15 4.13 19.96
CA SER A 19 -7.25 4.75 20.71
C SER A 19 -7.62 6.14 20.20
N ARG A 20 -6.83 6.73 19.29
CA ARG A 20 -7.08 8.07 18.75
C ARG A 20 -8.00 8.10 17.53
N PHE A 21 -8.23 6.96 16.90
CA PHE A 21 -9.02 6.84 15.69
C PHE A 21 -10.05 5.74 15.84
N THR A 22 -11.27 6.04 15.40
CA THR A 22 -12.31 5.03 15.21
C THR A 22 -12.04 4.24 13.93
N THR A 23 -12.68 3.09 13.76
CA THR A 23 -12.64 2.33 12.50
C THR A 23 -13.08 3.18 11.30
N HIS A 24 -14.02 4.11 11.50
CA HIS A 24 -14.46 5.04 10.46
C HIS A 24 -13.34 6.01 10.06
N ASP A 25 -12.60 6.55 11.02
CA ASP A 25 -11.47 7.45 10.74
C ASP A 25 -10.38 6.74 9.92
N TYR A 26 -10.09 5.47 10.26
CA TYR A 26 -9.17 4.64 9.46
C TYR A 26 -9.65 4.47 8.02
N GLN A 27 -10.94 4.23 7.81
CA GLN A 27 -11.51 4.07 6.46
C GLN A 27 -11.44 5.38 5.66
N VAL A 28 -11.71 6.52 6.29
CA VAL A 28 -11.62 7.83 5.63
C VAL A 28 -10.18 8.14 5.25
N LEU A 29 -9.24 7.93 6.17
CA LEU A 29 -7.83 8.31 5.99
C LEU A 29 -7.07 7.35 5.07
N THR A 30 -7.29 6.05 5.21
CA THR A 30 -6.47 5.01 4.55
C THR A 30 -7.24 4.16 3.55
N GLY A 31 -8.57 4.19 3.58
CA GLY A 31 -9.42 3.28 2.80
C GLY A 31 -9.58 1.90 3.43
N LEU A 32 -8.94 1.63 4.57
CA LEU A 32 -8.98 0.34 5.27
C LEU A 32 -9.70 0.47 6.61
N SER A 33 -10.35 -0.61 7.06
CA SER A 33 -10.77 -0.72 8.47
C SER A 33 -9.56 -0.80 9.40
N LEU A 34 -9.78 -0.53 10.70
CA LEU A 34 -8.75 -0.66 11.73
C LEU A 34 -8.11 -2.07 11.73
N GLU A 35 -8.91 -3.12 11.62
CA GLU A 35 -8.45 -4.52 11.57
C GLU A 35 -7.56 -4.77 10.35
N GLN A 36 -8.05 -4.41 9.15
CA GLN A 36 -7.29 -4.55 7.91
C GLN A 36 -5.98 -3.77 7.92
N PHE A 37 -5.98 -2.57 8.53
CA PHE A 37 -4.77 -1.78 8.68
C PHE A 37 -3.77 -2.45 9.64
N ASN A 38 -4.26 -3.02 10.74
CA ASN A 38 -3.43 -3.77 11.68
C ASN A 38 -2.82 -5.01 11.04
N ASP A 39 -3.61 -5.78 10.30
CA ASP A 39 -3.16 -6.96 9.57
C ASP A 39 -2.08 -6.61 8.56
N LEU A 40 -2.29 -5.55 7.77
CA LEU A 40 -1.29 -5.04 6.84
C LEU A 40 0.02 -4.67 7.53
N CYS A 41 -0.05 -3.98 8.68
CA CYS A 41 1.13 -3.63 9.47
C CYS A 41 1.84 -4.87 10.03
N ASN A 42 1.11 -5.93 10.37
CA ASN A 42 1.66 -7.19 10.89
C ASN A 42 2.40 -7.99 9.80
N CYS A 43 2.02 -7.86 8.53
CA CYS A 43 2.72 -8.47 7.40
C CYS A 43 4.11 -7.85 7.15
N ILE A 44 4.38 -6.64 7.65
CA ILE A 44 5.65 -5.94 7.43
C ILE A 44 6.55 -6.11 8.65
N PRO A 45 7.76 -6.69 8.49
CA PRO A 45 8.71 -6.80 9.59
C PRO A 45 9.04 -5.43 10.19
N LYS A 46 8.99 -5.32 11.52
CA LYS A 46 9.29 -4.07 12.25
C LYS A 46 10.72 -3.56 11.99
N SER A 47 11.63 -4.42 11.57
CA SER A 47 13.02 -4.10 11.22
C SER A 47 13.20 -3.53 9.81
N SER A 48 12.19 -3.64 8.93
CA SER A 48 12.28 -3.19 7.53
C SER A 48 12.06 -1.69 7.36
N LEU A 49 11.65 -0.98 8.42
CA LEU A 49 11.40 0.46 8.43
C LEU A 49 12.18 1.11 9.58
N TYR A 50 12.79 2.27 9.33
CA TYR A 50 13.60 2.99 10.33
C TYR A 50 12.75 3.42 11.52
N ASN A 51 12.84 2.70 12.64
CA ASN A 51 12.28 3.10 13.93
C ASN A 51 13.12 4.26 14.51
N THR A 52 12.80 5.49 14.08
CA THR A 52 13.15 6.68 14.88
C THR A 52 11.94 7.06 15.72
N SER A 53 12.14 7.78 16.83
CA SER A 53 11.09 8.09 17.81
C SER A 53 9.81 8.72 17.23
N ASN A 54 9.90 9.37 16.07
CA ASN A 54 8.77 9.99 15.36
C ASN A 54 8.37 9.27 14.06
N ARG A 55 8.95 8.10 13.75
CA ARG A 55 8.77 7.39 12.47
C ARG A 55 8.63 5.90 12.72
N THR A 56 7.45 5.47 13.08
CA THR A 56 7.14 4.05 13.19
C THR A 56 6.75 3.47 11.83
N SER A 57 6.82 2.14 11.72
CA SER A 57 6.31 1.40 10.57
C SER A 57 4.84 1.77 10.26
N ARG A 58 4.00 1.88 11.28
CA ARG A 58 2.58 2.20 11.15
C ARG A 58 2.35 3.60 10.61
N MET A 59 3.10 4.58 11.12
CA MET A 59 3.05 5.95 10.61
C MET A 59 3.43 6.02 9.13
N ALA A 60 4.48 5.30 8.72
CA ALA A 60 4.94 5.30 7.34
C ALA A 60 3.92 4.66 6.38
N ILE A 61 3.34 3.51 6.77
CA ILE A 61 2.29 2.84 6.01
C ILE A 61 1.04 3.71 5.93
N GLY A 62 0.59 4.28 7.06
CA GLY A 62 -0.55 5.19 7.12
C GLY A 62 -0.37 6.43 6.25
N ALA A 63 0.81 7.05 6.29
CA ALA A 63 1.16 8.20 5.44
C ALA A 63 1.06 7.87 3.94
N LEU A 64 1.55 6.70 3.54
CA LEU A 64 1.49 6.25 2.16
C LEU A 64 0.04 5.98 1.72
N LEU A 65 -0.75 5.32 2.56
CA LEU A 65 -2.17 5.07 2.25
C LEU A 65 -2.96 6.38 2.16
N MET A 66 -2.73 7.33 3.07
CA MET A 66 -3.32 8.68 2.99
C MET A 66 -2.92 9.39 1.69
N LYS A 67 -1.64 9.32 1.31
CA LYS A 67 -1.15 9.92 0.06
C LYS A 67 -1.88 9.35 -1.16
N LEU A 68 -2.07 8.03 -1.21
CA LEU A 68 -2.75 7.34 -2.31
C LEU A 68 -4.26 7.58 -2.31
N ARG A 69 -4.89 7.61 -1.13
CA ARG A 69 -6.34 7.73 -0.98
C ARG A 69 -6.84 9.15 -1.17
N LEU A 70 -6.14 10.12 -0.59
CA LEU A 70 -6.58 11.52 -0.49
C LEU A 70 -5.81 12.45 -1.44
N ALA A 71 -4.86 11.92 -2.22
CA ALA A 71 -4.05 12.68 -3.17
C ALA A 71 -3.32 13.91 -2.57
N LEU A 72 -2.98 13.85 -1.27
CA LEU A 72 -2.43 14.99 -0.51
C LEU A 72 -1.03 15.39 -0.96
N SER A 73 -0.67 16.68 -0.91
CA SER A 73 0.72 17.09 -1.17
C SER A 73 1.67 16.65 -0.04
N HIS A 74 2.99 16.71 -0.29
CA HIS A 74 3.96 16.35 0.75
C HIS A 74 3.94 17.36 1.91
N GLU A 75 3.63 18.62 1.62
CA GLU A 75 3.50 19.70 2.59
C GLU A 75 2.28 19.45 3.49
N THR A 76 1.13 19.07 2.92
CA THR A 76 -0.06 18.73 3.70
C THR A 76 0.17 17.51 4.58
N LEU A 77 0.86 16.49 4.08
CA LEU A 77 1.24 15.32 4.90
C LEU A 77 2.21 15.69 6.01
N ALA A 78 3.16 16.61 5.77
CA ALA A 78 4.08 17.07 6.80
C ALA A 78 3.32 17.73 7.96
N VAL A 79 2.36 18.61 7.64
CA VAL A 79 1.51 19.27 8.63
C VAL A 79 0.63 18.28 9.37
N LEU A 80 -0.05 17.38 8.66
CA LEU A 80 -0.97 16.42 9.27
C LEU A 80 -0.25 15.43 10.19
N LEU A 81 0.94 14.96 9.82
CA LEU A 81 1.68 13.93 10.56
C LEU A 81 2.75 14.51 11.50
N GLY A 82 2.86 15.84 11.59
CA GLY A 82 3.86 16.50 12.44
C GLY A 82 5.30 16.23 12.00
N LEU A 83 5.54 16.05 10.70
CA LEU A 83 6.87 15.83 10.14
C LEU A 83 7.56 17.15 9.82
N SER A 84 8.87 17.21 10.06
CA SER A 84 9.65 18.45 10.02
C SER A 84 9.75 19.09 8.63
N ASP A 85 9.79 18.28 7.57
CA ASP A 85 10.11 18.77 6.22
C ASP A 85 9.65 17.81 5.10
N ARG A 86 9.59 18.36 3.88
CA ARG A 86 9.19 17.64 2.65
C ARG A 86 10.11 16.45 2.32
N LYS A 87 11.41 16.53 2.58
CA LYS A 87 12.35 15.42 2.30
C LYS A 87 12.10 14.28 3.27
N THR A 88 11.84 14.60 4.55
CA THR A 88 11.41 13.60 5.54
C THR A 88 10.15 12.86 5.08
N VAL A 89 9.11 13.58 4.63
CA VAL A 89 7.90 12.95 4.08
C VAL A 89 8.23 12.04 2.90
N SER A 90 9.02 12.52 1.94
CA SER A 90 9.42 11.73 0.77
C SER A 90 10.14 10.43 1.16
N ASN A 91 11.04 10.49 2.14
CA ASN A 91 11.77 9.32 2.62
C ASN A 91 10.87 8.32 3.34
N VAL A 92 9.92 8.81 4.14
CA VAL A 92 8.91 7.98 4.82
C VAL A 92 8.02 7.26 3.81
N LEU A 93 7.51 7.98 2.80
CA LEU A 93 6.70 7.39 1.74
C LEU A 93 7.49 6.36 0.92
N GLN A 94 8.74 6.67 0.59
CA GLN A 94 9.59 5.76 -0.16
C GLN A 94 9.92 4.49 0.62
N SER A 95 10.22 4.59 1.92
CA SER A 95 10.52 3.40 2.73
C SER A 95 9.29 2.51 2.88
N ALA A 96 8.11 3.09 3.14
CA ALA A 96 6.84 2.36 3.19
C ALA A 96 6.55 1.63 1.87
N ARG A 97 6.77 2.31 0.72
CA ARG A 97 6.57 1.72 -0.61
C ARG A 97 7.49 0.51 -0.82
N VAL A 98 8.77 0.65 -0.50
CA VAL A 98 9.75 -0.44 -0.66
C VAL A 98 9.41 -1.61 0.26
N ALA A 99 9.05 -1.35 1.52
CA ALA A 99 8.67 -2.37 2.49
C ALA A 99 7.42 -3.15 2.06
N LEU A 100 6.38 -2.45 1.59
CA LEU A 100 5.17 -3.08 1.05
C LEU A 100 5.47 -3.92 -0.18
N MET A 101 6.26 -3.40 -1.13
CA MET A 101 6.63 -4.16 -2.33
C MET A 101 7.38 -5.45 -1.99
N LYS A 102 8.30 -5.39 -1.01
CA LYS A 102 9.12 -6.53 -0.61
C LYS A 102 8.38 -7.57 0.23
N HIS A 103 7.53 -7.14 1.16
CA HIS A 103 6.97 -8.03 2.18
C HIS A 103 5.48 -8.32 2.01
N PHE A 104 4.72 -7.39 1.43
CA PHE A 104 3.29 -7.55 1.27
C PHE A 104 2.91 -7.97 -0.16
N VAL A 105 3.32 -7.19 -1.17
CA VAL A 105 2.91 -7.38 -2.57
C VAL A 105 3.40 -8.72 -3.11
N LEU A 106 4.68 -9.08 -2.89
CA LEU A 106 5.21 -10.36 -3.36
C LEU A 106 4.40 -11.55 -2.81
N GLN A 107 3.99 -11.51 -1.55
CA GLN A 107 3.30 -12.60 -0.87
C GLN A 107 1.78 -12.64 -1.12
N HIS A 108 1.16 -11.49 -1.44
CA HIS A 108 -0.30 -11.37 -1.49
C HIS A 108 -0.86 -10.88 -2.83
N LEU A 109 0.00 -10.43 -3.75
CA LEU A 109 -0.40 -9.93 -5.09
C LEU A 109 0.47 -10.47 -6.24
N GLY A 110 1.64 -11.08 -5.97
CA GLY A 110 2.51 -11.68 -6.99
C GLY A 110 1.97 -13.01 -7.53
N PHE A 111 2.45 -13.49 -8.68
CA PHE A 111 2.00 -14.78 -9.23
C PHE A 111 2.37 -16.01 -8.38
N GLU A 112 3.23 -15.84 -7.37
CA GLU A 112 3.66 -16.93 -6.49
C GLU A 112 2.57 -17.43 -5.53
N HIS A 113 1.50 -16.64 -5.27
CA HIS A 113 0.40 -17.06 -4.37
C HIS A 113 -0.78 -17.76 -5.10
N ILE A 114 -0.81 -17.76 -6.44
CA ILE A 114 -1.88 -18.39 -7.22
C ILE A 114 -1.30 -19.57 -7.99
N SER A 115 -1.69 -20.79 -7.60
CA SER A 115 -1.34 -21.97 -8.38
C SER A 115 -2.01 -21.94 -9.76
N ARG A 116 -1.34 -22.50 -10.79
CA ARG A 116 -1.90 -22.63 -12.14
C ARG A 116 -3.31 -23.24 -12.12
N ARG A 117 -3.53 -24.26 -11.29
CA ARG A 117 -4.83 -24.93 -11.14
C ARG A 117 -5.88 -23.98 -10.57
N THR A 118 -5.56 -23.24 -9.51
CA THR A 118 -6.45 -22.24 -8.92
C THR A 118 -6.86 -21.16 -9.93
N LEU A 119 -5.94 -20.71 -10.79
CA LEU A 119 -6.22 -19.71 -11.82
C LEU A 119 -7.19 -20.24 -12.89
N ILE A 120 -6.94 -21.46 -13.37
CA ILE A 120 -7.77 -22.13 -14.38
C ILE A 120 -9.18 -22.42 -13.85
N ASP A 121 -9.28 -22.86 -12.59
CA ASP A 121 -10.53 -23.32 -11.98
C ASP A 121 -11.40 -22.16 -11.49
N GLN A 122 -10.81 -21.14 -10.87
CA GLN A 122 -11.56 -20.08 -10.18
C GLN A 122 -11.61 -18.75 -10.93
N ARG A 123 -10.69 -18.50 -11.87
CA ARG A 123 -10.51 -17.17 -12.49
C ARG A 123 -10.70 -17.14 -14.01
N THR A 124 -10.85 -18.29 -14.65
CA THR A 124 -11.15 -18.37 -16.09
C THR A 124 -12.65 -18.61 -16.30
N ARG A 125 -13.39 -17.56 -16.69
CA ARG A 125 -14.84 -17.68 -17.00
C ARG A 125 -15.08 -18.67 -18.14
N PRO A 126 -16.16 -19.48 -18.12
CA PRO A 126 -16.47 -20.44 -19.18
C PRO A 126 -16.46 -19.83 -20.59
N LEU A 127 -16.98 -18.60 -20.73
CA LEU A 127 -16.97 -17.86 -21.99
C LEU A 127 -15.56 -17.59 -22.52
N ALA A 128 -14.63 -17.21 -21.64
CA ALA A 128 -13.23 -16.98 -22.03
C ALA A 128 -12.56 -18.29 -22.46
N LYS A 129 -12.89 -19.42 -21.81
CA LYS A 129 -12.37 -20.75 -22.18
C LYS A 129 -12.77 -21.15 -23.59
N ILE A 130 -14.03 -20.90 -23.97
CA ILE A 130 -14.54 -21.21 -25.32
C ILE A 130 -13.83 -20.36 -26.37
N LEU A 131 -13.67 -19.06 -26.10
CA LEU A 131 -13.17 -18.11 -27.10
C LEU A 131 -11.64 -18.13 -27.28
N LEU A 132 -10.89 -18.39 -26.21
CA LEU A 132 -9.44 -18.17 -26.19
C LEU A 132 -8.62 -19.42 -25.83
N ALA A 133 -9.28 -20.52 -25.45
CA ALA A 133 -8.62 -21.73 -24.99
C ALA A 133 -9.17 -23.03 -25.63
N ASP A 134 -10.00 -22.95 -26.67
CA ASP A 134 -10.62 -24.10 -27.35
C ASP A 134 -11.34 -25.06 -26.39
N ASN A 135 -11.92 -24.52 -25.32
CA ASN A 135 -12.54 -25.29 -24.24
C ASN A 135 -11.59 -26.25 -23.50
N ASN A 136 -10.27 -26.05 -23.62
CA ASN A 136 -9.26 -26.84 -22.92
C ASN A 136 -9.10 -26.35 -21.48
N ASN A 137 -9.43 -27.24 -20.53
CA ASN A 137 -9.35 -26.97 -19.09
C ASN A 137 -7.93 -26.98 -18.52
N ASP A 138 -6.88 -27.16 -19.32
CA ASP A 138 -5.49 -27.02 -18.87
C ASP A 138 -4.84 -25.71 -19.36
N LYS A 139 -5.57 -24.87 -20.10
CA LYS A 139 -5.06 -23.58 -20.59
C LYS A 139 -5.48 -22.44 -19.65
N ALA A 140 -4.49 -21.68 -19.18
CA ALA A 140 -4.68 -20.44 -18.43
C ALA A 140 -4.83 -19.26 -19.39
N ILE A 141 -5.80 -18.38 -19.14
CA ILE A 141 -5.99 -17.14 -19.90
C ILE A 141 -5.52 -15.99 -19.04
N LEU A 142 -4.54 -15.24 -19.54
CA LEU A 142 -3.94 -14.11 -18.84
C LEU A 142 -4.19 -12.84 -19.65
N VAL A 143 -4.86 -11.86 -19.03
CA VAL A 143 -5.03 -10.52 -19.60
C VAL A 143 -4.07 -9.60 -18.87
N LEU A 144 -3.03 -9.16 -19.58
CA LEU A 144 -2.04 -8.22 -19.06
C LEU A 144 -2.32 -6.85 -19.64
N ASP A 145 -2.64 -5.88 -18.77
CA ASP A 145 -2.57 -4.48 -19.15
C ASP A 145 -1.12 -4.00 -19.14
N SER A 146 -0.77 -3.21 -20.14
CA SER A 146 0.56 -2.60 -20.36
C SER A 146 1.11 -1.86 -19.14
N THR A 147 0.25 -1.42 -18.23
CA THR A 147 0.59 -0.76 -16.96
C THR A 147 1.39 -1.65 -16.00
N TYR A 148 1.34 -2.98 -16.13
CA TYR A 148 1.96 -3.95 -15.21
C TYR A 148 3.09 -4.78 -15.84
N ILE A 149 3.46 -4.50 -17.10
CA ILE A 149 4.52 -5.22 -17.78
C ILE A 149 5.84 -4.48 -17.55
N TYR A 150 6.70 -5.02 -16.68
CA TYR A 150 8.10 -4.59 -16.60
C TYR A 150 8.88 -5.23 -17.76
N ALA A 151 9.06 -4.51 -18.86
CA ALA A 151 9.95 -4.92 -19.93
C ALA A 151 11.38 -4.40 -19.65
N SER A 152 12.27 -5.25 -19.14
CA SER A 152 13.70 -4.93 -19.10
C SER A 152 14.30 -5.08 -20.50
N THR A 153 14.53 -3.97 -21.20
CA THR A 153 15.32 -3.94 -22.43
C THR A 153 16.81 -4.10 -22.09
N HIS A 154 17.25 -5.31 -21.79
CA HIS A 154 18.65 -5.69 -21.95
C HIS A 154 18.73 -7.14 -22.46
N HIS A 155 19.21 -7.27 -23.70
CA HIS A 155 19.70 -8.48 -24.34
C HIS A 155 18.67 -9.43 -25.01
N PHE A 156 18.05 -8.94 -26.09
CA PHE A 156 17.53 -9.80 -27.18
C PHE A 156 18.06 -9.31 -28.53
N PHE A 157 19.38 -9.36 -28.71
CA PHE A 157 20.02 -9.47 -30.02
C PHE A 157 21.36 -10.18 -29.83
N SER A 158 21.38 -11.48 -30.08
CA SER A 158 22.44 -12.12 -30.86
C SER A 158 21.86 -13.38 -31.47
N THR A 159 21.91 -13.39 -32.80
CA THR A 159 21.96 -14.56 -33.68
C THR A 159 22.89 -15.65 -33.18
#